data_AF-A0A6V7LMY4-F1
#
_entry.id   AF-A0A6V7LMY4-F1
#
_cell.length_a   1.000
_cell.length_b   1.000
_cell.length_c   1.000
_cell.angle_alpha   90.00
_cell.angle_beta   90.00
_cell.angle_gamma   90.00
#
_symmetry.space_group_name_H-M   'P 1'
#
loop_
_entity.id
_entity.type
_entity.pdbx_description
1 polymer ?
#
loop_
_entity_poly.entity_id
_entity_poly.type
_entity_poly.pdbx_seq_one_letter_code
_entity_poly.pdbx_strand_id
1 'polypeptide(L)'
;NKHKKYEQPKWLKKYRNFRLLPHELCRPFGRGSAAAGEPNRYDNPEMVQLVYSNEAAQEIDFKCAGTLITGEYVLTAAHCITNLPS
;
A
#
# COMPACT_ATOMS: atom_id res chain seq x y z
N ASN A 1 14.27 2.85 -27.61
CA ASN A 1 13.07 2.30 -26.91
C ASN A 1 12.43 3.36 -26.05
N LYS A 2 11.26 3.86 -26.45
CA LYS A 2 10.58 4.98 -25.77
C LYS A 2 9.79 4.44 -24.57
N HIS A 3 10.29 4.66 -23.36
CA HIS A 3 9.43 4.67 -22.17
C HIS A 3 8.46 5.84 -22.36
N LYS A 4 7.23 5.58 -22.82
CA LYS A 4 6.18 6.60 -22.83
C LYS A 4 5.93 6.99 -21.37
N LYS A 5 6.25 8.24 -21.02
CA LYS A 5 5.84 8.81 -19.73
C LYS A 5 4.32 8.78 -19.70
N TYR A 6 3.74 8.01 -18.79
CA TYR A 6 2.29 7.98 -18.62
C TYR A 6 1.85 9.37 -18.17
N GLU A 7 1.12 10.07 -19.03
CA GLU A 7 0.54 11.37 -18.69
C GLU A 7 -0.77 11.16 -17.93
N GLN A 8 -0.79 11.66 -16.70
CA GLN A 8 -1.93 11.63 -15.80
C GLN A 8 -3.15 12.29 -16.48
N PRO A 9 -4.32 11.63 -16.53
CA PRO A 9 -5.52 12.24 -17.11
C PRO A 9 -5.89 13.56 -16.42
N LYS A 10 -6.30 14.57 -17.20
CA LYS A 10 -6.64 15.90 -16.66
C LYS A 10 -7.74 15.85 -15.59
N TRP A 11 -8.69 14.92 -15.71
CA TRP A 11 -9.77 14.74 -14.75
C TRP A 11 -9.27 14.27 -13.37
N LEU A 12 -8.17 13.53 -13.33
CA LEU A 12 -7.61 13.00 -12.08
C LEU A 12 -7.03 14.13 -11.21
N LYS A 13 -6.59 15.23 -11.82
CA LYS A 13 -6.14 16.44 -11.12
C LYS A 13 -7.25 17.17 -10.35
N LYS A 14 -8.53 16.82 -10.58
CA LYS A 14 -9.68 17.40 -9.88
C LYS A 14 -9.82 16.86 -8.44
N TYR A 15 -9.32 15.66 -8.14
CA TYR A 15 -9.48 15.09 -6.81
C TYR A 15 -8.56 15.75 -5.80
N ARG A 16 -9.13 16.08 -4.62
CA ARG A 16 -8.42 16.80 -3.55
C ARG A 16 -7.12 16.10 -3.13
N ASN A 17 -7.17 14.76 -3.04
CA ASN A 17 -6.04 13.96 -2.55
C ASN A 17 -5.06 13.58 -3.66
N PHE A 18 -5.31 13.98 -4.91
CA PHE A 18 -4.44 13.66 -6.04
C PHE A 18 -3.01 14.15 -5.83
N ARG A 19 -2.85 15.34 -5.23
CA ARG A 19 -1.56 15.98 -4.97
C ARG A 19 -0.71 15.25 -3.93
N LEU A 20 -1.29 14.31 -3.18
CA LEU A 20 -0.59 13.54 -2.15
C LEU A 20 0.13 12.33 -2.73
N LEU A 21 -0.18 11.94 -3.98
CA LEU A 21 0.44 10.82 -4.65
C LEU A 21 1.91 11.16 -4.99
N PRO A 22 2.88 10.33 -4.55
CA PRO A 22 4.26 10.49 -4.97
C PRO A 22 4.38 10.13 -6.45
N HIS A 23 4.50 11.14 -7.31
CA HIS A 23 4.55 10.95 -8.76
C HIS A 23 5.97 10.70 -9.30
N GLU A 24 6.98 10.86 -8.46
CA GLU A 24 8.40 10.79 -8.86
C GLU A 24 9.13 9.56 -8.31
N LEU A 25 8.54 8.89 -7.31
CA LEU A 25 9.11 7.75 -6.61
C LEU A 25 8.05 6.65 -6.49
N CYS A 26 7.97 5.79 -7.49
CA CYS A 26 7.26 4.51 -7.37
C CYS A 26 8.31 3.45 -7.12
N ARG A 27 8.37 2.92 -5.89
CA ARG A 27 9.35 1.93 -5.39
C ARG A 27 10.80 2.46 -5.33
N PRO A 28 11.31 2.91 -4.17
CA PRO A 28 12.74 3.19 -4.04
C PRO A 28 13.52 1.90 -4.32
N PHE A 29 14.53 2.00 -5.19
CA PHE A 29 15.35 0.86 -5.62
C PHE A 29 16.09 0.23 -4.43
N GLY A 30 15.50 -0.78 -3.80
CA GLY A 30 16.24 -1.76 -3.01
C GLY A 30 17.01 -2.67 -3.97
N ARG A 31 18.29 -2.38 -4.21
CA ARG A 31 19.22 -3.36 -4.80
C ARG A 31 19.53 -4.41 -3.73
N GLY A 32 18.62 -5.34 -3.53
CA GLY A 32 18.84 -6.56 -2.78
C GLY A 32 18.48 -7.72 -3.69
N SER A 33 19.46 -8.49 -4.15
CA SER A 33 19.16 -9.80 -4.72
C SER A 33 18.59 -10.64 -3.60
N ALA A 34 17.33 -11.09 -3.73
CA ALA A 34 16.77 -12.07 -2.80
C ALA A 34 17.70 -13.29 -2.79
N ALA A 35 18.30 -13.58 -1.64
CA ALA A 35 19.04 -14.82 -1.47
C ALA A 35 17.99 -15.95 -1.41
N ALA A 36 18.07 -16.90 -2.34
CA ALA A 36 17.52 -18.25 -2.22
C ALA A 36 16.08 -18.37 -1.65
N GLY A 37 15.12 -17.61 -2.19
CA GLY A 37 13.68 -17.86 -1.96
C GLY A 37 13.06 -17.24 -0.72
N GLU A 38 13.81 -16.47 0.08
CA GLU A 38 13.23 -15.67 1.17
C GLU A 38 13.01 -14.21 0.74
N PRO A 39 11.82 -13.63 0.98
CA PRO A 39 11.57 -12.22 0.68
C PRO A 39 12.44 -11.35 1.59
N ASN A 40 13.15 -10.38 1.01
CA ASN A 40 13.88 -9.40 1.81
C ASN A 40 12.86 -8.44 2.45
N ARG A 41 13.04 -8.13 3.73
CA ARG A 41 12.24 -7.15 4.48
C ARG A 41 12.09 -5.80 3.74
N TYR A 42 13.06 -5.45 2.88
CA TYR A 42 13.08 -4.20 2.13
C TYR A 42 12.57 -4.31 0.69
N ASP A 43 12.09 -5.48 0.24
CA ASP A 43 11.62 -5.63 -1.14
C ASP A 43 10.29 -4.92 -1.38
N ASN A 44 9.43 -4.85 -0.37
CA ASN A 44 8.09 -4.28 -0.49
C ASN A 44 7.78 -3.30 0.66
N PRO A 45 8.49 -2.17 0.74
CA PRO A 45 8.34 -1.22 1.85
C PRO A 45 6.94 -0.59 1.94
N GLU A 46 6.17 -0.63 0.87
CA GLU A 46 4.79 -0.13 0.81
C GLU A 46 3.76 -1.14 1.34
N MET A 47 4.18 -2.39 1.61
CA MET A 47 3.31 -3.43 2.16
C MET A 47 2.97 -3.11 3.62
N VAL A 48 1.68 -3.03 3.92
CA VAL A 48 1.17 -2.79 5.28
C VAL A 48 0.17 -3.86 5.69
N GLN A 49 0.05 -4.09 6.99
CA GLN A 49 -0.95 -4.99 7.57
C GLN A 49 -2.09 -4.19 8.20
N LEU A 50 -3.32 -4.65 7.99
CA LEU A 50 -4.50 -4.13 8.66
C LEU A 50 -4.79 -5.01 9.87
N VAL A 51 -4.79 -4.35 11.03
CA VAL A 51 -4.77 -5.00 12.34
C VAL A 51 -5.99 -4.52 13.12
N TYR A 52 -6.79 -5.46 13.62
CA TYR A 52 -8.02 -5.18 14.34
C TYR A 52 -7.94 -5.70 15.77
N SER A 53 -8.40 -4.92 16.73
CA SER A 53 -8.56 -5.37 18.11
C SER A 53 -9.86 -6.16 18.24
N ASN A 54 -9.75 -7.41 18.66
CA ASN A 54 -10.89 -8.19 19.11
C ASN A 54 -10.97 -8.09 20.62
N GLU A 55 -11.84 -7.20 21.11
CA GLU A 55 -11.98 -6.96 22.56
C GLU A 55 -12.55 -8.17 23.30
N ALA A 56 -13.47 -8.91 22.67
CA ALA A 56 -14.10 -10.09 23.25
C ALA A 56 -13.10 -11.23 23.50
N ALA A 57 -12.16 -11.41 22.57
CA ALA A 57 -11.09 -12.40 22.70
C ALA A 57 -9.82 -11.85 23.39
N GLN A 58 -9.75 -10.54 23.67
CA GLN A 58 -8.54 -9.85 24.11
C GLN A 58 -7.34 -10.09 23.19
N GLU A 59 -7.58 -10.13 21.88
CA GLU A 59 -6.59 -10.50 20.86
C GLU A 59 -6.46 -9.45 19.76
N ILE A 60 -5.33 -9.51 19.05
CA ILE A 60 -5.06 -8.73 17.85
C ILE A 60 -5.21 -9.63 16.62
N ASP A 61 -6.08 -9.22 15.72
CA ASP A 61 -6.49 -9.99 14.56
C ASP A 61 -5.90 -9.40 13.26
N PHE A 62 -5.05 -10.19 12.59
CA PHE A 62 -4.53 -9.87 11.25
C PHE A 62 -5.46 -10.46 10.18
N LYS A 63 -6.29 -9.62 9.56
CA LYS A 63 -7.28 -10.09 8.58
C LYS A 63 -6.92 -9.76 7.13
N CYS A 64 -6.24 -8.63 6.91
CA CYS A 64 -6.00 -8.11 5.57
C CYS A 64 -4.66 -7.39 5.44
N ALA A 65 -4.26 -7.14 4.20
CA ALA A 65 -3.12 -6.31 3.84
C ALA A 65 -3.58 -5.03 3.13
N GLY A 66 -2.63 -4.13 2.90
CA GLY A 66 -2.82 -2.93 2.08
C GLY A 66 -1.52 -2.45 1.46
N THR A 67 -1.62 -1.35 0.71
CA THR A 67 -0.48 -0.68 0.08
C THR A 67 -0.46 0.79 0.47
N LEU A 68 0.66 1.27 1.01
CA LEU A 68 0.88 2.70 1.26
C LEU A 68 1.02 3.44 -0.08
N ILE A 69 0.03 4.27 -0.43
CA ILE A 69 0.00 4.99 -1.72
C ILE A 69 0.41 6.47 -1.60
N THR A 70 0.49 6.99 -0.37
CA THR A 70 0.95 8.34 -0.02
C THR A 70 1.53 8.30 1.41
N GLY A 71 2.04 9.42 1.94
CA GLY A 71 2.41 9.51 3.36
C GLY A 71 1.26 9.33 4.36
N GLU A 72 -0.01 9.34 3.91
CA GLU A 72 -1.19 9.40 4.78
C GLU A 72 -2.30 8.41 4.41
N TYR A 73 -2.16 7.67 3.29
CA TYR A 73 -3.25 6.84 2.74
C TYR A 73 -2.78 5.44 2.39
N VAL A 74 -3.55 4.46 2.86
CA VAL A 74 -3.42 3.04 2.52
C VAL A 74 -4.55 2.64 1.57
N LEU A 75 -4.21 2.00 0.45
CA LEU A 75 -5.15 1.34 -0.45
C LEU A 75 -5.39 -0.11 0.01
N THR A 76 -6.66 -0.52 0.07
CA THR A 76 -7.05 -1.89 0.42
C THR A 76 -8.39 -2.27 -0.22
N ALA A 77 -8.83 -3.52 -0.08
CA ALA A 77 -10.13 -3.97 -0.52
C ALA A 77 -11.25 -3.46 0.41
N ALA A 78 -12.39 -3.07 -0.15
CA ALA A 78 -13.51 -2.54 0.64
C ALA A 78 -13.99 -3.51 1.74
N HIS A 79 -14.06 -4.81 1.44
CA HIS A 79 -14.50 -5.80 2.41
C HIS A 79 -13.57 -5.93 3.63
N CYS A 80 -12.30 -5.52 3.51
CA CYS A 80 -11.36 -5.55 4.63
C CYS A 80 -11.71 -4.56 5.73
N ILE A 81 -12.49 -3.51 5.43
CA ILE A 81 -12.88 -2.46 6.39
C ILE A 81 -14.38 -2.45 6.72
N THR A 82 -15.20 -3.19 5.98
CA THR A 82 -16.64 -3.30 6.28
C THR A 82 -16.99 -4.54 7.10
N ASN A 83 -16.16 -5.59 7.04
CA ASN A 83 -16.39 -6.86 7.73
C ASN A 83 -15.44 -6.98 8.93
N LEU A 84 -15.57 -6.05 9.88
CA LEU A 84 -14.70 -6.00 11.06
C LEU A 84 -15.11 -7.06 12.09
N PRO A 85 -14.16 -7.69 12.80
CA PRO A 85 -14.50 -8.51 13.95
C PRO A 85 -15.23 -7.66 14.99
N SER A 86 -16.31 -8.21 15.53
CA SER A 86 -17.13 -7.62 16.61
C SER A 86 -16.56 -7.94 17.98
#